data_AF-A0A2P7AUS4-F1
#
_entry.id   AF-A0A2P7AUS4-F1
#
_cell.length_a   1.000
_cell.length_b   1.000
_cell.length_c   1.000
_cell.angle_alpha   90.00
_cell.angle_beta   90.00
_cell.angle_gamma   90.00
#
_symmetry.space_group_name_H-M   'P 1'
#
loop_
_entity.id
_entity.type
_entity.pdbx_description
1 polymer ?
#
loop_
_entity_poly.entity_id
_entity_poly.type
_entity_poly.pdbx_seq_one_letter_code
_entity_poly.pdbx_strand_id
1 'polypeptide(L)' 'MADDKTKRGARDRSTVSAEEKYEVNYLMQALKIGRDDAEQLILKYNGNRQRIEQEVSKRKHR' A
#
# COMPACT_ATOMS: atom_id res chain seq x y z
N MET A 1 -18.97 34.10 -1.25
CA MET A 1 -19.14 32.83 -1.99
C MET A 1 -18.03 31.88 -1.57
N ALA A 2 -18.36 30.61 -1.38
CA ALA A 2 -17.55 29.58 -0.73
C ALA A 2 -16.38 29.13 -1.61
N ASP A 3 -15.16 29.34 -1.10
CA ASP A 3 -13.97 28.72 -1.66
C ASP A 3 -13.92 27.27 -1.13
N ASP A 4 -14.61 26.37 -1.82
CA ASP A 4 -14.55 24.93 -1.57
C ASP A 4 -13.15 24.40 -1.93
N LYS A 5 -12.20 24.59 -1.02
CA LYS A 5 -10.87 23.96 -1.03
C LYS A 5 -10.93 22.44 -0.76
N THR A 6 -12.13 21.86 -0.73
CA THR A 6 -12.44 20.45 -0.51
C THR A 6 -12.12 19.57 -1.72
N LYS A 7 -11.81 20.16 -2.89
CA LYS A 7 -11.32 19.44 -4.07
C LYS A 7 -9.79 19.35 -4.14
N ARG A 8 -9.12 19.10 -3.00
CA ARG A 8 -7.89 18.31 -3.09
C ARG A 8 -8.37 16.90 -3.37
N GLY A 9 -8.53 16.55 -4.65
CA GLY A 9 -8.83 15.19 -5.06
C GLY A 9 -7.93 14.29 -4.22
N ALA A 10 -8.53 13.50 -3.35
CA ALA A 10 -7.85 12.56 -2.49
C ALA A 10 -7.25 11.51 -3.43
N ARG A 11 -6.12 11.85 -4.05
CA ARG A 11 -5.19 10.84 -4.49
C ARG A 11 -4.74 10.25 -3.18
N ASP A 12 -5.45 9.21 -2.76
CA ASP A 12 -5.16 8.43 -1.57
C ASP A 12 -3.67 8.09 -1.66
N ARG A 13 -2.81 8.91 -1.03
CA ARG A 13 -1.37 8.64 -0.91
C ARG A 13 -1.10 7.38 -0.08
N SER A 14 -2.18 6.71 0.35
CA SER A 14 -2.24 5.42 1.01
C SER A 14 -2.16 4.24 0.02
N THR A 15 -2.26 4.47 -1.29
CA THR A 15 -2.15 3.40 -2.29
C THR A 15 -0.72 3.25 -2.82
N VAL A 16 -0.21 2.03 -2.75
CA VAL A 16 1.14 1.62 -3.14
C VAL A 16 1.06 0.88 -4.48
N SER A 17 1.79 1.29 -5.51
CA SER A 17 1.73 0.64 -6.83
C SER A 17 2.76 -0.48 -6.97
N ALA A 18 2.37 -1.62 -7.57
CA ALA A 18 3.29 -2.73 -7.84
C ALA A 18 4.26 -2.41 -9.00
N GLU A 19 3.86 -1.49 -9.88
CA GLU A 19 4.65 -1.06 -11.04
C GLU A 19 5.84 -0.18 -10.63
N GLU A 20 5.74 0.49 -9.48
CA GLU A 20 6.77 1.36 -8.93
C GLU A 20 7.75 0.52 -8.09
N LYS A 21 8.94 0.23 -8.62
CA LYS A 21 9.97 -0.55 -7.90
C LYS A 21 10.33 0.05 -6.53
N TYR A 22 10.26 1.38 -6.41
CA TYR A 22 10.53 2.08 -5.17
C TYR A 22 9.50 1.74 -4.08
N GLU A 23 8.22 1.74 -4.45
CA GLU A 23 7.08 1.44 -3.58
C GLU A 23 7.11 -0.03 -3.10
N VAL A 24 7.43 -0.97 -4.00
CA VAL A 24 7.63 -2.38 -3.67
C VAL A 24 8.76 -2.55 -2.66
N ASN A 25 9.92 -1.93 -2.91
CA ASN A 25 11.06 -1.99 -2.00
C ASN A 25 10.74 -1.37 -0.63
N TYR A 26 9.99 -0.27 -0.61
CA TYR A 26 9.55 0.36 0.64
C TYR A 26 8.64 -0.57 1.44
N LEU A 27 7.66 -1.23 0.81
CA LEU A 27 6.81 -2.23 1.47
C LEU A 27 7.59 -3.42 1.99
N MET A 28 8.55 -3.92 1.20
CA MET A 28 9.42 -5.02 1.62
C MET A 28 10.17 -4.67 2.91
N GLN A 29 10.74 -3.47 2.99
CA GLN A 29 11.46 -3.00 4.19
C GLN A 29 10.52 -2.76 5.36
N ALA A 30 9.39 -2.10 5.13
CA ALA A 30 8.41 -1.77 6.17
C ALA A 30 7.79 -3.02 6.80
N LEU A 31 7.47 -4.03 5.98
CA LEU A 31 6.77 -5.23 6.41
C LEU A 31 7.70 -6.43 6.62
N LYS A 32 8.97 -6.31 6.25
CA LYS A 32 9.97 -7.39 6.24
C LYS A 32 9.45 -8.62 5.50
N ILE A 33 8.96 -8.41 4.28
CA ILE A 33 8.43 -9.45 3.39
C ILE A 33 9.31 -9.60 2.14
N GLY A 34 9.18 -10.73 1.46
CA GLY A 34 9.83 -10.94 0.16
C GLY A 34 9.24 -10.06 -0.93
N ARG A 35 9.99 -9.89 -2.03
CA ARG A 35 9.55 -9.10 -3.18
C ARG A 35 8.30 -9.68 -3.85
N ASP A 36 8.27 -11.00 -4.03
CA ASP A 36 7.13 -11.71 -4.61
C ASP A 36 5.86 -11.51 -3.75
N ASP A 37 6.00 -11.67 -2.43
CA ASP A 37 4.91 -11.39 -1.49
C ASP A 37 4.44 -9.94 -1.57
N ALA A 38 5.36 -8.98 -1.65
CA ALA A 38 5.01 -7.57 -1.77
C ALA A 38 4.21 -7.29 -3.05
N GLU A 39 4.71 -7.76 -4.21
CA GLU A 39 4.03 -7.61 -5.50
C GLU A 39 2.65 -8.28 -5.50
N GLN A 40 2.53 -9.51 -5.00
CA GLN A 40 1.24 -10.21 -4.89
C GLN A 40 0.27 -9.49 -3.96
N LEU A 41 0.71 -9.00 -2.81
CA LEU A 41 -0.14 -8.28 -1.86
C LEU A 41 -0.61 -6.95 -2.44
N ILE A 42 0.27 -6.23 -3.16
CA ILE A 42 -0.11 -5.00 -3.84
C ILE A 42 -1.17 -5.27 -4.91
N LEU A 43 -0.98 -6.30 -5.75
CA LEU A 43 -1.98 -6.69 -6.75
C LEU A 43 -3.30 -7.13 -6.12
N LYS A 44 -3.24 -7.96 -5.07
CA LYS A 44 -4.41 -8.49 -4.35
C LYS A 44 -5.26 -7.39 -3.72
N TYR A 45 -4.62 -6.34 -3.20
CA TYR A 45 -5.29 -5.24 -2.50
C TYR A 45 -5.34 -3.95 -3.30
N ASN A 46 -5.01 -4.00 -4.59
CA ASN A 46 -4.93 -2.83 -5.48
C ASN A 46 -4.14 -1.66 -4.87
N GLY A 47 -3.03 -2.01 -4.23
CA GLY A 47 -2.16 -1.06 -3.54
C GLY A 47 -2.66 -0.57 -2.19
N ASN A 48 -3.78 -1.06 -1.65
CA ASN A 48 -4.26 -0.61 -0.35
C ASN A 48 -3.31 -1.04 0.78
N ARG A 49 -2.46 -0.12 1.23
CA ARG A 49 -1.43 -0.36 2.25
C ARG A 49 -2.01 -0.92 3.55
N GLN A 50 -3.14 -0.40 4.02
CA GLN A 50 -3.74 -0.86 5.27
C GLN A 50 -4.12 -2.34 5.22
N ARG A 51 -4.66 -2.79 4.08
CA ARG A 51 -5.03 -4.20 3.90
C ARG A 51 -3.79 -5.10 3.81
N ILE A 52 -2.75 -4.64 3.11
CA ILE A 52 -1.46 -5.33 3.02
C ILE A 52 -0.84 -5.51 4.40
N GLU A 53 -0.76 -4.42 5.19
CA GLU A 53 -0.25 -4.43 6.56
C GLU A 53 -1.02 -5.40 7.47
N GLN A 54 -2.36 -5.37 7.39
CA GLN A 54 -3.20 -6.28 8.16
C GLN A 54 -2.98 -7.75 7.78
N GLU A 55 -2.88 -8.07 6.48
CA GLU A 55 -2.63 -9.44 6.03
C GLU A 55 -1.26 -9.93 6.49
N VAL A 56 -0.20 -9.12 6.34
CA VAL A 56 1.15 -9.49 6.79
C VAL A 56 1.20 -9.67 8.30
N SER A 57 0.58 -8.77 9.05
CA SER A 57 0.49 -8.88 10.51
C SER A 57 -0.22 -10.18 10.91
N LYS A 58 -1.33 -10.54 10.26
CA LYS A 58 -2.03 -11.82 10.47
C LYS A 58 -1.14 -13.02 10.15
N ARG A 59 -0.31 -12.97 9.11
CA ARG A 59 0.61 -14.06 8.75
C ARG A 59 1.73 -14.25 9.77
N LYS A 60 2.26 -13.18 10.38
CA LYS A 60 3.36 -13.25 11.36
C LYS A 60 2.94 -13.83 12.73
N HIS A 61 1.66 -13.84 13.05
CA HIS A 61 1.14 -14.34 14.32
C HIS A 61 0.62 -15.78 14.27
N ARG A 62 0.79 -16.49 13.14
CA ARG A 62 0.47 -17.92 13.00
C ARG A 62 1.73 -18.75 13.12
#